data_AF-A0A1D6E433-F1
#
_entry.id   AF-A0A1D6E433-F1
#
_cell.length_a   1.000
_cell.length_b   1.000
_cell.length_c   1.000
_cell.angle_alpha   90.00
_cell.angle_beta   90.00
_cell.angle_gamma   90.00
#
_symmetry.space_group_name_H-M   'P 1'
#
loop_
_entity.id
_entity.type
_entity.pdbx_description
1 polymer ?
#
loop_
_entity_poly.entity_id
_entity_poly.type
_entity_poly.pdbx_seq_one_letter_code
_entity_poly.pdbx_strand_id
1 'polypeptide(L)' 'MGTTDLSRAEFRSFIENLAGKYNGNTYHLISKNCNHFTDDVCKSLTKKSIPGWVNRLARVG' A
#
# COMPACT_ATOMS: atom_id res chain seq x y z
N MET A 1 2.07 -0.06 -12.75
CA MET A 1 0.72 -0.14 -12.14
C MET A 1 -0.26 -0.59 -13.22
N GLY A 2 -1.22 -1.46 -12.87
CA GLY A 2 -2.16 -2.12 -13.81
C GLY A 2 -3.63 -1.81 -13.50
N THR A 3 -4.54 -2.71 -13.89
CA THR A 3 -5.99 -2.62 -13.64
C THR A 3 -6.41 -3.65 -12.58
N THR A 4 -7.57 -3.42 -11.96
CA THR A 4 -8.22 -4.34 -11.03
C THR A 4 -9.66 -4.56 -11.49
N ASP A 5 -10.16 -5.78 -11.25
CA ASP A 5 -11.54 -6.15 -11.59
C ASP A 5 -12.53 -5.85 -10.45
N LEU A 6 -12.04 -5.30 -9.33
CA LEU A 6 -12.90 -4.88 -8.23
C LEU A 6 -13.83 -3.73 -8.64
N SER A 7 -15.09 -3.83 -8.25
CA SER A 7 -16.02 -2.71 -8.29
C SER A 7 -15.61 -1.62 -7.31
N ARG A 8 -16.17 -0.41 -7.47
CA ARG A 8 -15.89 0.72 -6.57
C ARG A 8 -16.23 0.41 -5.10
N ALA A 9 -17.30 -0.35 -4.85
CA ALA A 9 -17.70 -0.72 -3.50
C ALA A 9 -16.71 -1.71 -2.88
N GLU A 10 -16.29 -2.72 -3.63
CA GLU A 10 -15.30 -3.71 -3.17
C GLU A 10 -13.93 -3.06 -2.94
N PHE A 11 -13.52 -2.15 -3.84
CA PHE A 11 -12.29 -1.39 -3.67
C PHE A 11 -12.32 -0.53 -2.40
N ARG A 12 -13.47 0.12 -2.10
CA ARG A 12 -13.61 0.91 -0.88
C ARG A 12 -13.48 0.05 0.38
N SER A 13 -14.20 -1.06 0.45
CA SER A 13 -14.10 -2.00 1.57
C SER A 13 -12.68 -2.58 1.73
N PHE A 14 -12.01 -2.86 0.60
CA PHE A 14 -10.61 -3.30 0.59
C PHE A 14 -9.67 -2.25 1.20
N ILE A 15 -9.79 -0.98 0.78
CA ILE A 15 -8.97 0.11 1.30
C ILE A 15 -9.24 0.34 2.79
N GLU A 16 -10.50 0.34 3.22
CA GLU A 16 -10.88 0.52 4.63
C GLU A 16 -10.29 -0.61 5.50
N ASN A 17 -10.34 -1.86 5.04
CA ASN A 17 -9.72 -2.98 5.74
C ASN A 17 -8.20 -2.86 5.82
N LEU A 18 -7.56 -2.49 4.71
CA LEU A 18 -6.10 -2.34 4.66
C LEU A 18 -5.64 -1.17 5.53
N ALA A 19 -6.35 -0.04 5.50
CA ALA A 19 -6.06 1.12 6.34
C ALA A 19 -6.10 0.79 7.83
N GLY A 20 -7.00 -0.11 8.26
CA GLY A 20 -7.02 -0.61 9.64
C GLY A 20 -5.72 -1.31 10.08
N LYS A 21 -4.92 -1.83 9.15
CA LYS A 21 -3.57 -2.39 9.43
C LYS A 21 -2.49 -1.31 9.57
N TYR A 22 -2.78 -0.08 9.14
CA TYR A 22 -1.89 1.07 9.11
C TYR A 22 -2.32 2.18 10.10
N ASN A 23 -2.91 1.81 11.24
CA ASN A 23 -3.28 2.76 12.29
C ASN A 23 -2.09 3.65 12.71
N GLY A 24 -2.34 4.96 12.89
CA GLY A 24 -1.31 5.99 13.10
C GLY A 24 -0.34 5.73 14.25
N ASN A 25 -0.75 4.96 15.28
CA ASN A 25 0.12 4.53 16.39
C ASN A 25 1.23 3.54 15.96
N THR A 26 1.20 3.08 14.71
CA THR A 26 2.22 2.20 14.11
C THR A 26 2.93 2.86 12.92
N TYR A 27 2.72 4.15 12.69
CA TYR A 27 3.37 4.86 11.60
C TYR A 27 4.87 4.97 11.88
N HIS A 28 5.67 4.20 11.15
CA HIS A 28 7.12 4.27 11.19
C HIS A 28 7.59 4.97 9.92
N LEU A 29 8.27 6.11 10.10
CA LEU A 29 8.81 6.92 8.99
C LEU A 29 9.64 6.10 8.00
N ILE A 30 10.35 5.09 8.51
CA ILE A 30 11.22 4.22 7.72
C ILE A 30 10.49 2.97 7.22
N SER A 31 9.77 2.24 8.08
CA SER A 31 9.30 0.88 7.79
C SER A 31 7.77 0.70 7.65
N LYS A 32 6.98 1.75 7.90
CA LYS A 32 5.51 1.68 7.86
C LYS A 32 4.89 3.05 7.56
N ASN A 33 5.18 3.52 6.36
CA ASN A 33 4.75 4.82 5.84
C ASN A 33 3.82 4.66 4.61
N CYS A 34 3.44 5.79 4.01
CA CYS A 34 2.59 5.82 2.82
C CYS A 34 3.10 4.99 1.64
N ASN A 35 4.42 4.82 1.49
CA ASN A 35 4.99 4.02 0.40
C ASN A 35 4.76 2.53 0.62
N HIS A 36 4.82 2.07 1.87
CA HIS A 36 4.54 0.67 2.23
C HIS A 36 3.06 0.35 2.02
N PHE A 37 2.18 1.25 2.49
CA PHE A 37 0.75 1.14 2.23
C PHE A 37 0.46 1.06 0.73
N THR A 38 1.07 1.95 -0.05
CA THR A 38 0.89 1.97 -1.50
C THR A 38 1.42 0.68 -2.13
N ASP A 39 2.59 0.19 -1.74
CA ASP A 39 3.15 -1.06 -2.24
C ASP A 39 2.24 -2.27 -1.96
N ASP A 40 1.67 -2.35 -0.76
CA ASP A 40 0.72 -3.40 -0.40
C ASP A 40 -0.57 -3.32 -1.23
N VAL A 41 -1.13 -2.12 -1.42
CA VAL A 41 -2.27 -1.91 -2.33
C VAL A 41 -1.93 -2.39 -3.75
N CYS A 42 -0.76 -2.03 -4.27
CA CYS A 42 -0.32 -2.38 -5.61
C CYS A 42 -0.16 -3.90 -5.78
N LYS A 43 0.48 -4.55 -4.80
CA LYS A 43 0.67 -6.00 -4.77
C LYS A 43 -0.67 -6.73 -4.69
N SER A 44 -1.58 -6.29 -3.82
CA SER A 44 -2.89 -6.92 -3.67
C SER A 44 -3.76 -6.79 -4.92
N LEU A 45 -3.78 -5.61 -5.55
CA LEU A 45 -4.68 -5.34 -6.67
C LEU A 45 -4.13 -5.75 -8.02
N THR A 46 -2.81 -5.64 -8.21
CA THR A 46 -2.20 -5.78 -9.54
C THR A 46 -1.12 -6.86 -9.59
N LYS A 47 -0.82 -7.51 -8.46
CA LYS A 47 0.31 -8.45 -8.29
C LYS A 47 1.66 -7.84 -8.66
N LYS A 48 1.76 -6.51 -8.70
CA LYS A 48 2.96 -5.75 -9.03
C LYS A 48 3.27 -4.78 -7.92
N SER A 49 4.54 -4.67 -7.56
CA SER A 49 5.03 -3.70 -6.58
C SER A 49 5.13 -2.29 -7.19
N ILE A 50 5.18 -1.28 -6.33
CA ILE A 50 5.55 0.07 -6.78
C ILE A 50 6.99 0.10 -7.30
N PRO A 51 7.32 0.99 -8.23
CA PRO A 51 8.68 1.12 -8.73
C PRO A 51 9.69 1.34 -7.59
N GLY A 52 10.82 0.64 -7.64
CA GLY A 52 11.81 0.63 -6.55
C GLY A 52 12.43 2.00 -6.22
N TRP A 53 12.35 2.98 -7.13
CA TRP A 53 12.77 4.35 -6.87
C TRP A 53 11.83 5.09 -5.91
N VAL A 54 10.54 4.73 -5.85
CA VAL A 54 9.56 5.27 -4.89
C VAL A 54 9.89 4.78 -3.47
N ASN A 55 10.32 3.52 -3.35
CA ASN A 55 10.61 2.89 -2.07
C ASN A 55 12.09 3.00 -1.64
N ARG A 56 12.90 3.82 -2.32
CA ARG A 56 14.35 3.90 -2.05
C ARG A 56 14.64 4.41 -0.63
N LEU A 57 13.88 5.38 -0.13
CA LEU A 57 14.02 5.91 1.24
C LEU A 57 13.36 5.03 2.31
N ALA A 58 12.32 4.28 1.94
CA ALA A 58 11.65 3.29 2.80
C ALA A 58 12.50 2.04 3.04
N ARG A 59 13.48 1.76 2.16
CA ARG A 59 14.42 0.63 2.27
C ARG A 59 15.77 0.99 2.91
N VAL A 60 16.03 2.27 3.15
CA VAL A 60 17.23 2.70 3.90
C VAL A 60 16.87 2.64 5.38
N GLY A 61 16.89 1.41 5.89
CA GLY A 61 17.09 1.12 7.31
C GLY A 61 18.53 0.67 7.50
#